data_AF-A0A2N2Z106-F1
#
_entry.id   AF-A0A2N2Z106-F1
#
_cell.length_a   1.000
_cell.length_b   1.000
_cell.length_c   1.000
_cell.angle_alpha   90.00
_cell.angle_beta   90.00
_cell.angle_gamma   90.00
#
_symmetry.space_group_name_H-M   'P 1'
#
loop_
_entity.id
_entity.type
_entity.pdbx_description
1 polymer ?
#
loop_
_entity_poly.entity_id
_entity_poly.type
_entity_poly.pdbx_seq_one_letter_code
_entity_poly.pdbx_strand_id
1 'polypeptide(L)'
;MPKEGIFCRVLNPGIIKDGDTVEYIPKVFKVKVITLSDRASAGEYEDRSGPRVVQLIDEYFTSQGWKADIERVVIPDDADLLYQHIKDAAGSDILITTGGTGIGPRDFTVDVIKPMLTKEIPGIMDLIRVKYGAEKPNALVSRSVAGVIGNTLVYTLPGSVKAVEEYLAEITKTIRHSVFMLNGLDMH
;
A
#
# COMPACT_ATOMS: atom_id res chain seq x y z
N MET A 1 -32.77 14.88 -10.99
CA MET A 1 -31.43 15.07 -10.40
C MET A 1 -30.54 15.70 -11.46
N PRO A 2 -29.66 16.66 -11.12
CA PRO A 2 -28.71 17.19 -12.09
C PRO A 2 -27.90 16.04 -12.71
N LYS A 3 -27.65 16.10 -14.02
CA LYS A 3 -26.93 15.06 -14.76
C LYS A 3 -25.42 15.11 -14.50
N GLU A 4 -24.92 16.25 -14.00
CA GLU A 4 -23.52 16.50 -13.67
C GLU A 4 -23.46 17.35 -12.39
N GLY A 5 -22.58 17.00 -11.46
CA GLY A 5 -22.41 17.69 -10.19
C GLY A 5 -21.17 17.20 -9.44
N ILE A 6 -20.54 18.09 -8.69
CA ILE A 6 -19.41 17.76 -7.81
C ILE A 6 -19.98 17.42 -6.43
N PHE A 7 -19.79 16.18 -5.99
CA PHE A 7 -20.12 15.77 -4.62
C PHE A 7 -18.85 15.85 -3.77
N CYS A 8 -18.84 16.75 -2.79
CA CYS A 8 -17.69 16.96 -1.91
C CYS A 8 -18.14 17.17 -0.46
N ARG A 9 -17.23 16.94 0.48
CA ARG A 9 -17.44 17.27 1.90
C ARG A 9 -17.13 18.75 2.10
N VAL A 10 -18.09 19.49 2.65
CA VAL A 10 -17.89 20.89 3.04
C VAL A 10 -16.97 20.92 4.27
N LEU A 11 -15.76 21.47 4.11
CA LEU A 11 -14.82 21.64 5.23
C LEU A 11 -15.14 22.88 6.06
N ASN A 12 -15.48 23.98 5.39
CA ASN A 12 -15.90 25.23 6.01
C ASN A 12 -17.21 25.69 5.34
N PRO A 13 -18.27 25.99 6.10
CA PRO A 13 -19.52 26.49 5.53
C PRO A 13 -19.34 27.89 4.93
N GLY A 14 -20.11 28.19 3.89
CA GLY A 14 -20.06 29.47 3.19
C GLY A 14 -21.21 29.61 2.19
N ILE A 15 -21.31 30.79 1.57
CA ILE A 15 -22.27 31.06 0.50
C ILE A 15 -21.48 31.06 -0.81
N ILE A 16 -21.90 30.21 -1.75
CA ILE A 16 -21.40 30.19 -3.13
C ILE A 16 -22.45 30.87 -4.01
N LYS A 17 -22.01 31.71 -4.95
CA LYS A 17 -22.85 32.43 -5.92
C LYS A 17 -22.41 32.11 -7.34
N ASP A 18 -23.31 32.39 -8.28
CA ASP A 18 -22.95 32.36 -9.70
C ASP A 18 -21.80 33.33 -9.99
N GLY A 19 -20.80 32.87 -10.75
CA GLY A 19 -19.56 33.59 -11.01
C GLY A 19 -18.41 33.35 -10.02
N ASP A 20 -18.63 32.60 -8.93
CA ASP A 20 -17.53 32.22 -8.02
C ASP A 20 -16.56 31.24 -8.71
N THR A 21 -15.26 31.40 -8.44
CA THR A 21 -14.23 30.52 -9.01
C THR A 21 -14.07 29.25 -8.19
N VAL A 22 -14.06 28.11 -8.87
CA VAL A 22 -13.75 26.80 -8.27
C VAL A 22 -12.31 26.43 -8.60
N GLU A 23 -11.48 26.31 -7.57
CA GLU A 23 -10.15 25.71 -7.70
C GLU A 23 -10.21 24.23 -7.31
N TYR A 24 -9.87 23.34 -8.25
CA TYR A 24 -9.76 21.92 -7.96
C TYR A 24 -8.31 21.56 -7.59
N ILE A 25 -8.11 21.26 -6.31
CA ILE A 25 -6.82 20.80 -5.79
C ILE A 25 -6.92 19.29 -5.54
N PRO A 26 -6.44 18.43 -6.47
CA PRO A 26 -6.52 16.98 -6.28
C PRO A 26 -5.63 16.53 -5.13
N LYS A 27 -6.12 15.57 -4.33
CA LYS A 27 -5.29 14.89 -3.33
C LYS A 27 -4.11 14.21 -4.03
N VAL A 28 -2.91 14.43 -3.49
CA VAL A 28 -1.72 13.64 -3.82
C VAL A 28 -1.57 12.59 -2.73
N PHE A 29 -1.61 11.33 -3.13
CA PHE A 29 -1.52 10.20 -2.21
C PHE A 29 -0.08 9.92 -1.85
N LYS A 30 0.23 9.88 -0.57
CA LYS A 30 1.59 9.58 -0.10
C LYS A 30 1.77 8.07 0.02
N VAL A 31 2.69 7.50 -0.75
CA VAL A 31 2.98 6.06 -0.73
C VAL A 31 4.41 5.85 -0.26
N LYS A 32 4.61 5.02 0.75
CA LYS A 32 5.93 4.58 1.21
C LYS A 32 6.17 3.14 0.77
N VAL A 33 7.29 2.89 0.10
CA VAL A 33 7.74 1.56 -0.32
C VAL A 33 9.05 1.23 0.40
N ILE A 34 9.07 0.11 1.14
CA ILE A 34 10.24 -0.36 1.88
C ILE A 34 10.65 -1.73 1.34
N THR A 35 11.85 -1.82 0.77
CA THR A 35 12.47 -3.11 0.46
C THR A 35 13.32 -3.55 1.64
N LEU A 36 13.06 -4.76 2.16
CA LEU A 36 13.90 -5.41 3.18
C LEU A 36 14.82 -6.43 2.51
N SER A 37 16.13 -6.14 2.55
CA SER A 37 17.17 -7.08 2.15
C SER A 37 18.54 -6.59 2.57
N ASP A 38 19.25 -7.40 3.36
CA ASP A 38 20.67 -7.19 3.67
C ASP A 38 21.49 -6.96 2.39
N ARG A 39 21.37 -7.88 1.44
CA ARG A 39 22.20 -7.90 0.23
C ARG A 39 21.92 -6.71 -0.68
N ALA A 40 20.66 -6.30 -0.80
CA ALA A 40 20.32 -5.10 -1.56
C ALA A 40 20.82 -3.83 -0.86
N SER A 41 20.65 -3.75 0.47
CA SER A 41 21.11 -2.60 1.25
C SER A 41 22.63 -2.45 1.26
N ALA A 42 23.37 -3.57 1.22
CA ALA A 42 24.82 -3.62 1.12
C ALA A 42 25.35 -3.42 -0.31
N GLY A 43 24.47 -3.33 -1.32
CA GLY A 43 24.86 -3.17 -2.72
C GLY A 43 25.42 -4.44 -3.38
N GLU A 44 25.25 -5.62 -2.75
CA GLU A 44 25.67 -6.90 -3.33
C GLU A 44 24.82 -7.27 -4.56
N TYR A 45 23.55 -6.84 -4.58
CA TYR A 45 22.72 -6.87 -5.77
C TYR A 45 21.78 -5.67 -5.84
N GLU A 46 21.28 -5.39 -7.05
CA GLU A 46 20.29 -4.34 -7.27
C GLU A 46 18.89 -4.75 -6.81
N ASP A 47 18.22 -3.89 -6.03
CA ASP A 47 16.80 -4.06 -5.71
C ASP A 47 15.93 -3.87 -6.96
N ARG A 48 15.34 -4.97 -7.41
CA ARG A 48 14.41 -5.03 -8.54
C ARG A 48 12.94 -5.04 -8.13
N SER A 49 12.63 -5.39 -6.88
CA SER A 49 11.26 -5.52 -6.39
C SER A 49 10.68 -4.17 -5.98
N GLY A 50 11.45 -3.36 -5.25
CA GLY A 50 11.06 -1.99 -4.89
C GLY A 50 10.69 -1.10 -6.08
N PRO A 51 11.50 -0.98 -7.15
CA PRO A 51 11.13 -0.20 -8.32
C PRO A 51 9.91 -0.78 -9.05
N ARG A 52 9.72 -2.10 -9.02
CA ARG A 52 8.53 -2.72 -9.62
C ARG A 52 7.25 -2.37 -8.84
N VAL A 53 7.31 -2.33 -7.51
CA VAL A 53 6.20 -1.83 -6.68
C VAL A 53 5.87 -0.39 -7.06
N VAL A 54 6.87 0.49 -7.14
CA VAL A 54 6.68 1.91 -7.50
C VAL A 54 5.96 2.02 -8.85
N GLN A 55 6.45 1.30 -9.87
CA GLN A 55 5.86 1.32 -11.20
C GLN A 55 4.38 0.90 -11.18
N LEU A 56 4.07 -0.26 -10.57
CA LEU A 56 2.71 -0.80 -10.57
C LEU A 56 1.72 0.07 -9.79
N ILE A 57 2.18 0.72 -8.72
CA ILE A 57 1.38 1.68 -7.97
C ILE A 57 1.15 2.95 -8.79
N ASP A 58 2.19 3.52 -9.39
CA ASP A 58 2.06 4.73 -10.22
C ASP A 58 1.12 4.50 -11.41
N GLU A 59 1.24 3.34 -12.09
CA GLU A 59 0.32 2.91 -13.15
C GLU A 59 -1.13 2.82 -12.64
N TYR A 60 -1.34 2.22 -11.47
CA TYR A 60 -2.66 2.13 -10.85
C TYR A 60 -3.24 3.52 -10.55
N PHE A 61 -2.50 4.39 -9.86
CA PHE A 61 -2.98 5.72 -9.50
C PHE A 61 -3.28 6.57 -10.75
N THR A 62 -2.41 6.52 -11.76
CA THR A 62 -2.61 7.18 -13.05
C THR A 62 -3.89 6.67 -13.74
N SER A 63 -4.15 5.36 -13.73
CA SER A 63 -5.37 4.79 -14.31
C SER A 63 -6.66 5.24 -13.60
N GLN A 64 -6.58 5.64 -12.32
CA GLN A 64 -7.70 6.19 -11.57
C GLN A 64 -7.82 7.72 -11.72
N GLY A 65 -6.93 8.38 -12.45
CA GLY A 65 -6.84 9.84 -12.51
C GLY A 65 -6.37 10.47 -11.18
N TRP A 66 -5.68 9.68 -10.34
CA TRP A 66 -5.13 10.11 -9.07
C TRP A 66 -3.63 10.38 -9.20
N LYS A 67 -3.08 11.16 -8.27
CA LYS A 67 -1.64 11.43 -8.17
C LYS A 67 -1.07 10.72 -6.96
N ALA A 68 0.10 10.14 -7.10
CA ALA A 68 0.86 9.57 -5.98
C ALA A 68 2.22 10.26 -5.86
N ASP A 69 2.61 10.54 -4.62
CA ASP A 69 3.98 10.89 -4.23
C ASP A 69 4.58 9.64 -3.57
N ILE A 70 5.48 8.96 -4.30
CA ILE A 70 5.98 7.65 -3.92
C ILE A 70 7.42 7.76 -3.44
N GLU A 71 7.62 7.52 -2.14
CA GLU A 71 8.94 7.45 -1.53
C GLU A 71 9.37 5.98 -1.41
N ARG A 72 10.54 5.64 -1.95
CA ARG A 72 11.11 4.30 -1.87
C ARG A 72 12.40 4.32 -1.03
N VAL A 73 12.55 3.31 -0.18
CA VAL A 73 13.78 3.06 0.59
C VAL A 73 14.13 1.57 0.58
N VAL A 74 15.43 1.26 0.62
CA VAL A 74 15.96 -0.08 0.82
C VAL A 74 16.65 -0.11 2.18
N ILE A 75 16.32 -1.08 3.02
CA ILE A 75 16.90 -1.25 4.35
C ILE A 75 17.41 -2.68 4.53
N PRO A 76 18.42 -2.90 5.41
CA PRO A 76 18.80 -4.25 5.82
C PRO A 76 17.66 -4.96 6.57
N ASP A 77 17.83 -6.25 6.78
CA ASP A 77 16.90 -7.07 7.57
C ASP A 77 17.09 -6.75 9.07
N ASP A 78 16.66 -5.55 9.49
CA ASP A 78 16.66 -5.02 10.86
C ASP A 78 15.24 -4.63 11.33
N ALA A 79 14.79 -5.26 12.42
CA ALA A 79 13.44 -5.08 12.96
C ALA A 79 13.22 -3.70 13.59
N ASP A 80 14.22 -3.14 14.26
CA ASP A 80 14.12 -1.83 14.90
C ASP A 80 14.07 -0.73 13.82
N LEU A 81 14.90 -0.87 12.78
CA LEU A 81 14.89 0.05 11.66
C LEU A 81 13.58 0.00 10.88
N LEU A 82 13.04 -1.19 10.62
CA LEU A 82 11.70 -1.35 10.02
C LEU A 82 10.64 -0.66 10.88
N TYR A 83 10.67 -0.87 12.19
CA TYR A 83 9.72 -0.25 13.11
C TYR A 83 9.79 1.28 13.10
N GLN A 84 10.99 1.87 13.06
CA GLN A 84 11.16 3.32 12.93
C GLN A 84 10.59 3.83 11.60
N HIS A 85 10.89 3.16 10.48
CA HIS A 85 10.33 3.57 9.19
C HIS A 85 8.79 3.50 9.12
N ILE A 86 8.18 2.51 9.79
CA ILE A 86 6.71 2.44 9.88
C ILE A 86 6.16 3.59 10.72
N LYS A 87 6.84 3.96 11.81
CA LYS A 87 6.47 5.13 12.63
C LYS A 87 6.60 6.44 11.86
N ASP A 88 7.68 6.60 11.11
CA ASP A 88 7.93 7.79 10.30
C ASP A 88 6.98 7.88 9.09
N ALA A 89 6.46 6.73 8.64
CA ALA A 89 5.38 6.66 7.64
C ALA A 89 4.01 7.07 8.21
N ALA A 90 3.93 7.54 9.46
CA ALA A 90 2.73 8.16 10.00
C ALA A 90 2.33 9.37 9.12
N GLY A 91 1.17 9.25 8.45
CA GLY A 91 0.69 10.25 7.49
C GLY A 91 0.87 9.87 6.02
N SER A 92 1.48 8.72 5.72
CA SER A 92 1.34 8.07 4.41
C SER A 92 -0.08 7.51 4.25
N ASP A 93 -0.61 7.57 3.03
CA ASP A 93 -1.89 6.93 2.70
C ASP A 93 -1.72 5.41 2.53
N ILE A 94 -0.57 4.99 1.98
CA ILE A 94 -0.25 3.58 1.74
C ILE A 94 1.21 3.30 2.13
N LEU A 95 1.42 2.19 2.83
CA LEU A 95 2.73 1.61 3.13
C LEU A 95 2.80 0.20 2.51
N ILE A 96 3.83 -0.03 1.72
CA ILE A 96 4.10 -1.34 1.09
C ILE A 96 5.50 -1.78 1.49
N THR A 97 5.62 -2.99 2.01
CA THR A 97 6.93 -3.62 2.21
C THR A 97 7.13 -4.78 1.22
N THR A 98 8.38 -5.06 0.84
CA THR A 98 8.73 -6.25 0.06
C THR A 98 9.96 -6.93 0.67
N GLY A 99 9.83 -8.23 0.97
CA GLY A 99 10.86 -9.03 1.65
C GLY A 99 10.48 -9.44 3.07
N GLY A 100 11.13 -10.49 3.59
CA GLY A 100 10.99 -10.95 4.98
C GLY A 100 9.63 -11.55 5.37
N THR A 101 8.82 -12.02 4.41
CA THR A 101 7.47 -12.57 4.65
C THR A 101 7.38 -14.10 4.64
N GLY A 102 8.51 -14.80 4.51
CA GLY A 102 8.56 -16.26 4.53
C GLY A 102 8.50 -16.86 5.94
N ILE A 103 8.91 -18.12 6.05
CA ILE A 103 9.01 -18.88 7.31
C ILE A 103 10.46 -19.13 7.75
N GLY A 104 11.43 -18.50 7.07
CA GLY A 104 12.83 -18.62 7.42
C GLY A 104 13.14 -17.92 8.74
N PRO A 105 14.27 -18.28 9.41
CA PRO A 105 14.63 -17.72 10.72
C PRO A 105 14.91 -16.21 10.70
N ARG A 106 15.06 -15.63 9.51
CA ARG A 106 15.30 -14.19 9.29
C ARG A 106 14.08 -13.45 8.75
N ASP A 107 13.00 -14.16 8.41
CA ASP A 107 11.77 -13.53 7.93
C ASP A 107 11.01 -12.96 9.13
N PHE A 108 11.17 -11.67 9.44
CA PHE A 108 10.50 -11.01 10.57
C PHE A 108 9.55 -9.87 10.18
N THR A 109 9.46 -9.50 8.89
CA THR A 109 8.68 -8.33 8.42
C THR A 109 7.24 -8.36 8.95
N VAL A 110 6.62 -9.54 8.91
CA VAL A 110 5.25 -9.75 9.38
C VAL A 110 5.14 -9.66 10.90
N ASP A 111 6.15 -10.16 11.62
CA ASP A 111 6.15 -10.16 13.09
C ASP A 111 6.29 -8.74 13.66
N VAL A 112 6.97 -7.85 12.93
CA VAL A 112 7.06 -6.42 13.26
C VAL A 112 5.76 -5.68 12.92
N ILE A 113 5.21 -5.91 11.72
CA ILE A 113 4.07 -5.13 11.22
C ILE A 113 2.74 -5.55 11.84
N LYS A 114 2.50 -6.86 11.98
CA LYS A 114 1.19 -7.38 12.41
C LYS A 114 0.72 -6.81 13.75
N PRO A 115 1.56 -6.70 14.80
CA PRO A 115 1.15 -6.09 16.07
C PRO A 115 0.84 -4.58 15.98
N MET A 116 1.31 -3.90 14.93
CA MET A 116 1.07 -2.46 14.73
C MET A 116 -0.26 -2.18 14.03
N LEU A 117 -0.87 -3.19 13.38
CA LEU A 117 -2.14 -3.03 12.67
C LEU A 117 -3.27 -2.68 13.65
N THR A 118 -3.97 -1.59 13.38
CA THR A 118 -5.21 -1.24 14.09
C THR A 118 -6.38 -2.11 13.64
N LYS A 119 -6.37 -2.56 12.37
CA LYS A 119 -7.27 -3.62 11.86
C LYS A 119 -6.53 -4.46 10.82
N GLU A 120 -6.65 -5.77 10.93
CA GLU A 120 -6.17 -6.73 9.92
C GLU A 120 -7.27 -6.93 8.85
N ILE A 121 -6.86 -7.10 7.59
CA ILE A 121 -7.73 -7.37 6.43
C ILE A 121 -7.29 -8.71 5.81
N PRO A 122 -7.61 -9.85 6.46
CA PRO A 122 -7.06 -11.14 6.05
C PRO A 122 -7.50 -11.57 4.63
N GLY A 123 -8.72 -11.21 4.23
CA GLY A 123 -9.32 -11.65 2.97
C GLY A 123 -8.52 -11.32 1.71
N ILE A 124 -7.76 -10.21 1.71
CA ILE A 124 -6.88 -9.85 0.59
C ILE A 124 -5.77 -10.89 0.43
N MET A 125 -5.10 -11.21 1.53
CA MET A 125 -3.96 -12.12 1.52
C MET A 125 -4.39 -13.58 1.37
N ASP A 126 -5.57 -13.94 1.90
CA ASP A 126 -6.17 -15.26 1.69
C ASP A 126 -6.50 -15.51 0.22
N LEU A 127 -7.12 -14.52 -0.46
CA LEU A 127 -7.40 -14.60 -1.89
C LEU A 127 -6.11 -14.83 -2.69
N ILE A 128 -5.08 -14.02 -2.44
CA ILE A 128 -3.79 -14.11 -3.13
C ILE A 128 -3.17 -15.50 -2.91
N ARG A 129 -3.11 -15.96 -1.67
CA ARG A 129 -2.58 -17.29 -1.33
C ARG A 129 -3.34 -18.40 -2.04
N VAL A 130 -4.67 -18.40 -2.01
CA VAL A 130 -5.47 -19.44 -2.68
C VAL A 130 -5.28 -19.39 -4.19
N LYS A 131 -5.37 -18.19 -4.78
CA LYS A 131 -5.30 -18.01 -6.24
C LYS A 131 -3.96 -18.47 -6.82
N TYR A 132 -2.85 -17.99 -6.26
CA TYR A 132 -1.52 -18.34 -6.78
C TYR A 132 -1.01 -19.67 -6.22
N GLY A 133 -1.49 -20.07 -5.04
CA GLY A 133 -1.19 -21.35 -4.40
C GLY A 133 -1.70 -22.57 -5.15
N ALA A 134 -2.81 -22.42 -5.90
CA ALA A 134 -3.36 -23.48 -6.73
C ALA A 134 -2.36 -24.00 -7.78
N GLU A 135 -1.59 -23.10 -8.40
CA GLU A 135 -0.56 -23.46 -9.38
C GLU A 135 0.83 -23.57 -8.75
N LYS A 136 1.11 -22.77 -7.71
CA LYS A 136 2.40 -22.73 -7.01
C LYS A 136 2.17 -22.91 -5.51
N PRO A 137 2.15 -24.15 -5.00
CA PRO A 137 1.88 -24.43 -3.59
C PRO A 137 2.74 -23.63 -2.60
N ASN A 138 3.97 -23.26 -2.99
CA ASN A 138 4.86 -22.41 -2.18
C ASN A 138 4.28 -21.02 -1.87
N ALA A 139 3.32 -20.50 -2.65
CA ALA A 139 2.66 -19.23 -2.33
C ALA A 139 1.83 -19.33 -1.04
N LEU A 140 1.38 -20.53 -0.66
CA LEU A 140 0.57 -20.76 0.54
C LEU A 140 1.36 -20.56 1.84
N VAL A 141 2.69 -20.69 1.82
CA VAL A 141 3.53 -20.51 3.02
C VAL A 141 3.84 -19.05 3.33
N SER A 142 3.46 -18.12 2.45
CA SER A 142 3.67 -16.68 2.67
C SER A 142 2.89 -16.20 3.89
N ARG A 143 3.59 -15.56 4.83
CA ARG A 143 2.99 -14.95 6.03
C ARG A 143 2.47 -13.54 5.77
N SER A 144 2.50 -13.06 4.53
CA SER A 144 2.07 -11.71 4.17
C SER A 144 0.72 -11.31 4.79
N VAL A 145 0.66 -10.07 5.28
CA VAL A 145 -0.51 -9.44 5.89
C VAL A 145 -0.92 -8.19 5.13
N ALA A 146 -2.22 -7.92 5.14
CA ALA A 146 -2.83 -6.66 4.74
C ALA A 146 -3.61 -6.10 5.94
N GLY A 147 -3.63 -4.78 6.07
CA GLY A 147 -4.34 -4.13 7.17
C GLY A 147 -4.24 -2.62 7.12
N VAL A 148 -4.54 -2.01 8.25
CA VAL A 148 -4.42 -0.56 8.44
C VAL A 148 -3.68 -0.23 9.72
N ILE A 149 -2.91 0.84 9.71
CA ILE A 149 -2.31 1.49 10.88
C ILE A 149 -2.87 2.92 10.93
N GLY A 150 -3.80 3.18 11.85
CA GLY A 150 -4.57 4.43 11.82
C GLY A 150 -5.33 4.58 10.49
N ASN A 151 -4.92 5.55 9.67
CA ASN A 151 -5.48 5.84 8.35
C ASN A 151 -4.59 5.36 7.18
N THR A 152 -3.49 4.66 7.46
CA THR A 152 -2.55 4.16 6.45
C THR A 152 -2.90 2.72 6.08
N LEU A 153 -3.10 2.44 4.79
CA LEU A 153 -3.20 1.06 4.28
C LEU A 153 -1.83 0.41 4.30
N VAL A 154 -1.73 -0.82 4.77
CA VAL A 154 -0.47 -1.55 4.90
C VAL A 154 -0.54 -2.88 4.18
N TYR A 155 0.47 -3.16 3.35
CA TYR A 155 0.61 -4.43 2.63
C TYR A 155 2.05 -4.94 2.71
N THR A 156 2.24 -6.19 3.13
CA THR A 156 3.56 -6.84 3.10
C THR A 156 3.64 -7.84 1.95
N LEU A 157 4.61 -7.69 1.07
CA LEU A 157 4.75 -8.49 -0.16
C LEU A 157 5.99 -9.38 -0.05
N PRO A 158 6.03 -10.54 -0.72
CA PRO A 158 7.25 -11.32 -0.85
C PRO A 158 8.33 -10.56 -1.62
N GLY A 159 9.59 -10.98 -1.45
CA GLY A 159 10.76 -10.27 -1.99
C GLY A 159 11.04 -10.43 -3.49
N SER A 160 10.33 -11.32 -4.20
CA SER A 160 10.57 -11.54 -5.64
C SER A 160 9.69 -10.64 -6.51
N VAL A 161 10.25 -10.14 -7.62
CA VAL A 161 9.53 -9.30 -8.61
C VAL A 161 8.24 -9.97 -9.08
N LYS A 162 8.27 -11.26 -9.36
CA LYS A 162 7.10 -12.02 -9.80
C LYS A 162 5.99 -12.03 -8.74
N ALA A 163 6.35 -12.25 -7.48
CA ALA A 163 5.38 -12.23 -6.39
C ALA A 163 4.82 -10.82 -6.16
N VAL A 164 5.64 -9.77 -6.32
CA VAL A 164 5.17 -8.38 -6.28
C VAL A 164 4.08 -8.14 -7.33
N GLU A 165 4.30 -8.58 -8.56
CA GLU A 165 3.31 -8.46 -9.65
C GLU A 165 2.01 -9.20 -9.32
N GLU A 166 2.12 -10.44 -8.85
CA GLU A 166 0.99 -11.27 -8.45
C GLU A 166 0.19 -10.64 -7.30
N TYR A 167 0.86 -10.15 -6.27
CA TYR A 167 0.21 -9.56 -5.11
C TYR A 167 -0.47 -8.23 -5.46
N LEU A 168 0.23 -7.34 -6.18
CA LEU A 168 -0.31 -6.03 -6.54
C LEU A 168 -1.46 -6.12 -7.55
N ALA A 169 -1.47 -7.13 -8.43
CA ALA A 169 -2.59 -7.39 -9.33
C ALA A 169 -3.91 -7.61 -8.57
N GLU A 170 -3.87 -8.18 -7.37
CA GLU A 170 -5.06 -8.40 -6.54
C GLU A 170 -5.29 -7.26 -5.55
N ILE A 171 -4.24 -6.72 -4.93
CA ILE A 171 -4.35 -5.61 -3.96
C ILE A 171 -4.98 -4.38 -4.60
N THR A 172 -4.53 -3.98 -5.79
CA THR A 172 -4.98 -2.75 -6.48
C THR A 172 -6.48 -2.72 -6.76
N LYS A 173 -7.13 -3.89 -6.92
CA LYS A 173 -8.59 -4.00 -7.08
C LYS A 173 -9.37 -3.48 -5.87
N THR A 174 -8.73 -3.43 -4.70
CA THR A 174 -9.36 -3.04 -3.43
C THR A 174 -8.95 -1.66 -2.93
N ILE A 175 -7.88 -1.07 -3.45
CA ILE A 175 -7.31 0.19 -2.94
C ILE A 175 -8.35 1.32 -2.96
N ARG A 176 -9.04 1.53 -4.09
CA ARG A 176 -10.01 2.63 -4.22
C ARG A 176 -11.12 2.57 -3.17
N HIS A 177 -11.72 1.40 -2.99
CA HIS A 177 -12.76 1.22 -1.98
C HIS A 177 -12.21 1.42 -0.56
N SER A 178 -11.03 0.85 -0.28
CA SER A 178 -10.37 0.96 1.03
C SER A 178 -10.05 2.42 1.39
N VAL A 179 -9.59 3.21 0.41
CA VAL A 179 -9.33 4.64 0.56
C VAL A 179 -10.62 5.39 0.89
N PHE A 180 -11.72 5.16 0.16
CA PHE A 180 -12.99 5.84 0.41
C PHE A 180 -13.54 5.50 1.80
N MET A 181 -13.47 4.23 2.20
CA MET A 181 -13.90 3.78 3.51
C MET A 181 -13.10 4.43 4.64
N LEU A 182 -11.77 4.48 4.52
CA LEU A 182 -10.91 5.12 5.52
C LEU A 182 -11.13 6.63 5.66
N ASN A 183 -11.66 7.28 4.61
CA ASN A 183 -11.95 8.72 4.62
C ASN A 183 -13.43 9.03 4.90
N GLY A 184 -14.26 8.02 5.16
CA GLY A 184 -15.70 8.19 5.37
C GLY A 184 -16.42 8.75 4.15
N LEU A 185 -15.93 8.44 2.95
CA LEU A 185 -16.47 8.87 1.66
C LEU A 185 -17.22 7.74 0.95
N ASP A 186 -17.62 6.70 1.68
CA ASP A 186 -18.28 5.54 1.07
C ASP A 186 -19.55 5.96 0.35
N MET A 187 -19.51 5.79 -0.97
CA MET A 187 -20.62 6.01 -1.88
C MET A 187 -21.45 4.73 -1.91
N HIS A 188 -22.48 4.66 -1.08
CA HIS A 188 -23.56 3.66 -1.20
C HIS A 188 -24.78 4.28 -1.88
#